data_AF-A0A8J2QFD3-F1
#
_entry.id   AF-A0A8J2QFD3-F1
#
_cell.length_a   1.000
_cell.length_b   1.000
_cell.length_c   1.000
_cell.angle_alpha   90.00
_cell.angle_beta   90.00
_cell.angle_gamma   90.00
#
_symmetry.space_group_name_H-M   'P 1'
#
loop_
_entity.id
_entity.type
_entity.pdbx_description
1 polymer ?
#
loop_
_entity_poly.entity_id
_entity_poly.type
_entity_poly.pdbx_seq_one_letter_code
_entity_poly.pdbx_strand_id
1 'polypeptide(L)'
;MSATIDNRVYDELEALEAILIEDFAVKHEDGVPRIIETVVHPSTGDQIDQQYVCLTLEVKLSPDYPDTIPEVFLRNPRGLDDKLLNNINSRIKNKLDRHIGNPIVFELIEIVREYLTACNLPRGQCAICLHGFVKGDVFVKTPCYHHFHSHCFHKHLVNSRKYYEEEMDKLPNWQRAQAPEYQQTCPVCRNVVSFDEKVLEQAPPPVESLDAPPFRLTPEMKALQRSMSEVLERQIARGGVVGMGDDGPPLLTITTSADKEKASTSGTQGAKAEANRAVPSTSAENPEKAQPYSGPYRICVKRLQSSREARTRTSWARRSAVTRLPSPDAPRRLARPPALHPPA
;
A
#
# COMPACT_ATOMS: atom_id res chain seq x y z
N MET A 1 -6.61 -40.56 -19.51
CA MET A 1 -5.31 -40.61 -20.22
C MET A 1 -4.30 -40.03 -19.26
N SER A 2 -3.37 -40.85 -18.76
CA SER A 2 -2.37 -40.42 -17.78
C SER A 2 -1.43 -39.44 -18.47
N ALA A 3 -1.41 -38.18 -18.06
CA ALA A 3 -0.46 -37.20 -18.57
C ALA A 3 0.92 -37.59 -18.05
N THR A 4 1.69 -38.32 -18.86
CA THR A 4 3.08 -38.66 -18.57
C THR A 4 3.91 -37.39 -18.81
N ILE A 5 4.35 -36.75 -17.73
CA ILE A 5 5.36 -35.69 -17.84
C ILE A 5 6.68 -36.30 -18.33
N ASP A 6 7.39 -35.51 -19.13
CA ASP A 6 8.69 -35.87 -19.67
C ASP A 6 9.73 -36.08 -18.56
N ASN A 7 10.49 -37.18 -18.61
CA ASN A 7 11.55 -37.49 -17.64
C ASN A 7 12.57 -36.34 -17.49
N ARG A 8 12.82 -35.58 -18.56
CA ARG A 8 13.71 -34.41 -18.54
C ARG A 8 13.29 -33.36 -17.51
N VAL A 9 11.98 -33.23 -17.27
CA VAL A 9 11.43 -32.29 -16.29
C VAL A 9 11.58 -32.84 -14.88
N TYR A 10 11.38 -34.14 -14.68
CA TYR A 10 11.61 -34.78 -13.39
C TYR A 10 13.07 -34.68 -12.95
N ASP A 11 14.02 -34.92 -13.86
CA ASP A 11 15.46 -34.78 -13.59
C ASP A 11 15.82 -33.33 -13.18
N GLU A 12 15.23 -32.32 -13.86
CA GLU A 12 15.41 -30.91 -13.49
C GLU A 12 14.83 -30.60 -12.11
N LEU A 13 13.62 -31.06 -11.82
CA LEU A 13 12.95 -30.82 -10.53
C LEU A 13 13.68 -31.48 -9.37
N GLU A 14 14.14 -32.72 -9.53
CA GLU A 14 14.92 -33.43 -8.51
C GLU A 14 16.25 -32.71 -8.22
N ALA A 15 16.93 -32.24 -9.27
CA ALA A 15 18.12 -31.42 -9.11
C ALA A 15 17.83 -30.11 -8.38
N LEU A 16 16.71 -29.44 -8.69
CA LEU A 16 16.29 -28.20 -8.04
C LEU A 16 15.92 -28.39 -6.58
N GLU A 17 15.22 -29.48 -6.24
CA GLU A 17 14.91 -29.84 -4.85
C GLU A 17 16.20 -30.08 -4.04
N ALA A 18 17.21 -30.70 -4.66
CA ALA A 18 18.50 -30.91 -4.02
C ALA A 18 19.33 -29.61 -3.85
N ILE A 19 19.21 -28.66 -4.77
CA ILE A 19 19.96 -27.38 -4.73
C ILE A 19 19.27 -26.35 -3.83
N LEU A 20 17.93 -26.26 -3.86
CA LEU A 20 17.13 -25.19 -3.24
C LEU A 20 16.24 -25.72 -2.11
N ILE A 21 16.86 -26.44 -1.18
CA ILE A 21 16.22 -27.27 -0.15
C ILE A 21 15.13 -26.54 0.66
N GLU A 22 15.32 -25.25 0.99
CA GLU A 22 14.40 -24.51 1.86
C GLU A 22 13.41 -23.60 1.10
N ASP A 23 13.74 -23.20 -0.12
CA ASP A 23 13.05 -22.13 -0.86
C ASP A 23 12.34 -22.64 -2.13
N PHE A 24 12.21 -23.95 -2.32
CA PHE A 24 11.61 -24.57 -3.49
C PHE A 24 10.42 -25.46 -3.11
N ALA A 25 9.28 -25.21 -3.75
CA ALA A 25 8.05 -25.97 -3.53
C ALA A 25 7.40 -26.36 -4.87
N VAL A 26 7.04 -27.63 -5.00
CA VAL A 26 6.35 -28.14 -6.19
C VAL A 26 4.95 -28.61 -5.82
N LYS A 27 3.94 -27.97 -6.42
CA LYS A 27 2.54 -28.38 -6.29
C LYS A 27 2.22 -29.40 -7.38
N HIS A 28 1.73 -30.54 -6.91
CA HIS A 28 1.33 -31.66 -7.75
C HIS A 28 -0.19 -31.69 -7.88
N GLU A 29 -0.69 -31.80 -9.10
CA GLU A 29 -2.10 -32.09 -9.39
C GLU A 29 -2.17 -33.48 -10.02
N ASP A 30 -2.97 -34.38 -9.46
CA ASP A 30 -3.09 -35.78 -9.91
C ASP A 30 -1.76 -36.55 -9.99
N GLY A 31 -0.81 -36.24 -9.10
CA GLY A 31 0.52 -36.85 -9.07
C GLY A 31 1.52 -36.27 -10.08
N VAL A 32 1.13 -35.19 -10.76
CA VAL A 32 1.91 -34.54 -11.82
C VAL A 32 2.33 -33.13 -11.37
N PRO A 33 3.63 -32.77 -11.41
CA PRO A 33 4.07 -31.43 -11.03
C PRO A 33 3.50 -30.38 -11.99
N ARG A 34 2.77 -29.40 -11.45
CA ARG A 34 2.08 -28.37 -12.24
C ARG A 34 2.53 -26.95 -11.96
N ILE A 35 2.80 -26.65 -10.70
CA ILE A 35 3.19 -25.31 -10.29
C ILE A 35 4.44 -25.42 -9.44
N ILE A 36 5.47 -24.71 -9.87
CA ILE A 36 6.72 -24.57 -9.14
C ILE A 36 6.69 -23.18 -8.51
N GLU A 37 6.87 -23.11 -7.21
CA GLU A 37 6.99 -21.87 -6.46
C GLU A 37 8.36 -21.84 -5.79
N THR A 38 9.12 -20.77 -6.03
CA THR A 38 10.40 -20.59 -5.36
C THR A 38 10.61 -19.15 -4.93
N VAL A 39 11.10 -18.96 -3.70
CA VAL A 39 11.47 -17.63 -3.21
C VAL A 39 12.90 -17.37 -3.63
N VAL A 40 13.11 -16.33 -4.42
CA VAL A 40 14.43 -15.99 -4.95
C VAL A 40 15.01 -14.84 -4.14
N HIS A 41 16.22 -15.07 -3.63
CA HIS A 41 17.04 -14.12 -2.90
C HIS A 41 18.27 -13.72 -3.72
N PRO A 42 18.82 -12.50 -3.52
CA PRO A 42 20.07 -12.08 -4.14
C PRO A 42 21.25 -12.91 -3.60
N SER A 43 22.26 -13.15 -4.44
CA SER A 43 23.51 -13.80 -4.06
C SER A 43 24.39 -12.83 -3.26
N THR A 44 24.26 -12.86 -1.93
CA THR A 44 25.03 -12.01 -1.00
C THR A 44 26.13 -12.76 -0.24
N GLY A 45 26.62 -13.88 -0.80
CA GLY A 45 27.64 -14.71 -0.15
C GLY A 45 27.19 -15.21 1.23
N ASP A 46 25.97 -15.74 1.29
CA ASP A 46 25.31 -16.30 2.49
C ASP A 46 25.03 -15.29 3.62
N GLN A 47 25.17 -14.00 3.36
CA GLN A 47 24.82 -12.95 4.32
C GLN A 47 23.33 -12.62 4.22
N ILE A 48 22.50 -13.36 4.96
CA ILE A 48 21.02 -13.25 4.99
C ILE A 48 20.57 -11.84 5.37
N ASP A 49 21.29 -11.18 6.30
CA ASP A 49 20.99 -9.82 6.74
C ASP A 49 21.17 -8.78 5.62
N GLN A 50 21.99 -9.09 4.62
CA GLN A 50 22.22 -8.24 3.46
C GLN A 50 21.29 -8.55 2.29
N GLN A 51 20.41 -9.54 2.40
CA GLN A 51 19.42 -9.82 1.36
C GLN A 51 18.24 -8.86 1.52
N TYR A 52 18.28 -7.71 0.86
CA TYR A 52 17.29 -6.65 1.07
C TYR A 52 16.07 -6.78 0.18
N VAL A 53 16.21 -7.44 -0.97
CA VAL A 53 15.14 -7.65 -1.94
C VAL A 53 14.80 -9.13 -2.06
N CYS A 54 13.55 -9.44 -2.38
CA CYS A 54 13.14 -10.80 -2.73
C CYS A 54 11.88 -10.76 -3.60
N LEU A 55 11.62 -11.87 -4.30
CA LEU A 55 10.36 -12.12 -4.98
C LEU A 55 10.09 -13.62 -5.00
N THR A 56 8.83 -13.98 -5.19
CA THR A 56 8.44 -15.38 -5.41
C THR A 56 8.27 -15.60 -6.91
N LEU A 57 9.07 -16.49 -7.48
CA LEU A 57 8.93 -16.95 -8.86
C LEU A 57 7.94 -18.13 -8.87
N GLU A 58 6.86 -17.98 -9.62
CA GLU A 58 5.84 -19.00 -9.83
C GLU A 58 5.88 -19.42 -11.31
N VAL A 59 6.18 -20.69 -11.57
CA VAL A 59 6.24 -21.26 -12.93
C VAL A 59 5.15 -22.32 -13.05
N LYS A 60 4.21 -22.11 -13.97
CA LYS A 60 3.18 -23.09 -14.30
C LYS A 60 3.59 -23.89 -15.51
N LEU A 61 3.70 -25.20 -15.33
CA LEU A 61 4.07 -26.13 -16.37
C LEU A 61 2.84 -26.45 -17.22
N SER A 62 2.96 -26.15 -18.51
CA SER A 62 2.02 -26.61 -19.53
C SER A 62 2.08 -28.15 -19.64
N PRO A 63 1.00 -28.82 -20.07
CA PRO A 63 0.99 -30.28 -20.21
C PRO A 63 2.08 -30.80 -21.16
N ASP A 64 2.44 -29.98 -22.16
CA ASP A 64 3.41 -30.30 -23.21
C ASP A 64 4.78 -29.64 -22.94
N TYR A 65 5.09 -29.27 -21.69
CA TYR A 65 6.42 -28.77 -21.32
C TYR A 65 7.43 -29.93 -21.30
N PRO A 66 8.65 -29.78 -21.83
CA PRO A 66 9.34 -28.55 -22.23
C PRO A 66 9.19 -28.11 -23.70
N ASP A 67 8.41 -28.82 -24.52
CA ASP A 67 8.21 -28.50 -25.94
C ASP A 67 7.27 -27.29 -26.14
N THR A 68 6.57 -26.87 -25.08
CA THR A 68 5.79 -25.64 -25.00
C THR A 68 6.29 -24.73 -23.89
N ILE A 69 6.05 -23.42 -24.06
CA ILE A 69 6.47 -22.40 -23.11
C ILE A 69 5.63 -22.51 -21.81
N PRO A 70 6.26 -22.50 -20.63
CA PRO A 70 5.55 -22.42 -19.36
C PRO A 70 5.06 -21.00 -19.07
N GLU A 71 4.00 -20.86 -18.27
CA GLU A 71 3.57 -19.54 -17.79
C GLU A 71 4.39 -19.13 -16.57
N VAL A 72 5.00 -17.95 -16.61
CA VAL A 72 5.86 -17.45 -15.53
C VAL A 72 5.24 -16.21 -14.89
N PHE A 73 5.17 -16.20 -13.56
CA PHE A 73 4.65 -15.10 -12.76
C PHE A 73 5.66 -14.67 -11.69
N LEU A 74 5.86 -13.36 -11.55
CA LEU A 74 6.60 -12.77 -10.44
C LEU A 74 5.59 -12.31 -9.38
N ARG A 75 5.62 -12.93 -8.19
CA ARG A 75 4.72 -12.68 -7.07
C ARG A 75 5.46 -12.06 -5.89
N ASN A 76 4.71 -11.35 -5.05
CA ASN A 76 5.20 -10.75 -3.80
C ASN A 76 6.55 -10.02 -3.91
N PRO A 77 6.75 -9.12 -4.89
CA PRO A 77 8.00 -8.37 -4.97
C PRO A 77 8.18 -7.51 -3.72
N ARG A 78 9.36 -7.59 -3.11
CA ARG A 78 9.77 -6.80 -1.93
C ARG A 78 11.01 -6.00 -2.27
N GLY A 79 10.93 -4.68 -2.11
CA GLY A 79 12.03 -3.75 -2.37
C GLY A 79 12.37 -3.55 -3.86
N LEU A 80 11.45 -3.88 -4.77
CA LEU A 80 11.63 -3.77 -6.22
C LEU A 80 10.65 -2.76 -6.80
N ASP A 81 11.09 -2.01 -7.82
CA ASP A 81 10.23 -1.09 -8.58
C ASP A 81 9.63 -1.77 -9.82
N ASP A 82 8.51 -1.24 -10.31
CA ASP A 82 7.80 -1.78 -11.47
C ASP A 82 8.68 -1.80 -12.73
N LYS A 83 9.60 -0.83 -12.86
CA LYS A 83 10.55 -0.78 -13.98
C LYS A 83 11.49 -1.98 -13.99
N LEU A 84 12.07 -2.34 -12.84
CA LEU A 84 12.92 -3.52 -12.72
C LEU A 84 12.14 -4.81 -12.95
N LEU A 85 10.92 -4.92 -12.40
CA LEU A 85 10.05 -6.08 -12.64
C LEU A 85 9.74 -6.27 -14.13
N ASN A 86 9.48 -5.18 -14.86
CA ASN A 86 9.24 -5.22 -16.30
C ASN A 86 10.50 -5.66 -17.08
N ASN A 87 11.69 -5.26 -16.64
CA ASN A 87 12.95 -5.70 -17.24
C ASN A 87 13.18 -7.20 -17.04
N ILE A 88 12.96 -7.71 -15.81
CA ILE A 88 13.06 -9.14 -15.50
C ILE A 88 12.07 -9.93 -16.37
N ASN A 89 10.80 -9.52 -16.41
CA ASN A 89 9.78 -10.17 -17.24
C ASN A 89 10.15 -10.19 -18.72
N SER A 90 10.72 -9.10 -19.24
CA SER A 90 11.15 -9.03 -20.65
C SER A 90 12.32 -9.99 -20.93
N ARG A 91 13.26 -10.12 -19.98
CA ARG A 91 14.38 -11.06 -20.10
C ARG A 91 13.94 -12.51 -20.04
N ILE A 92 13.02 -12.83 -19.13
CA ILE A 92 12.40 -14.14 -19.01
C ILE A 92 11.72 -14.53 -20.33
N LYS A 93 10.87 -13.65 -20.89
CA LYS A 93 10.22 -13.89 -22.19
C LYS A 93 11.22 -14.18 -23.31
N ASN A 94 12.28 -13.38 -23.41
CA ASN A 94 13.33 -13.59 -24.40
C ASN A 94 14.06 -14.94 -24.23
N LYS A 95 14.22 -15.41 -22.99
CA LYS A 95 14.84 -16.70 -22.69
C LYS A 95 13.90 -17.86 -23.07
N LEU A 96 12.62 -17.74 -22.73
CA LEU A 96 11.58 -18.72 -23.08
C LEU A 96 11.50 -18.95 -24.60
N ASP A 97 11.49 -17.87 -25.39
CA ASP A 97 11.39 -17.96 -26.86
C ASP A 97 12.59 -18.66 -27.52
N ARG A 98 13.76 -18.62 -26.89
CA ARG A 98 15.03 -19.15 -27.45
C ARG A 98 15.30 -20.60 -27.07
N HIS A 99 14.64 -21.12 -26.04
CA HIS A 99 14.97 -22.41 -25.41
C HIS A 99 13.77 -23.37 -25.37
N ILE A 100 12.85 -23.24 -26.32
CA ILE A 100 11.75 -24.20 -26.50
C ILE A 100 12.32 -25.60 -26.76
N GLY A 101 11.79 -26.61 -26.07
CA GLY A 101 12.22 -28.00 -26.17
C GLY A 101 13.23 -28.43 -25.10
N ASN A 102 13.70 -27.54 -24.22
CA ASN A 102 14.57 -27.87 -23.10
C ASN A 102 13.95 -27.43 -21.76
N PRO A 103 14.17 -28.18 -20.67
CA PRO A 103 13.87 -27.70 -19.32
C PRO A 103 14.73 -26.46 -19.00
N ILE A 104 14.12 -25.40 -18.46
CA ILE A 104 14.76 -24.09 -18.23
C ILE A 104 14.42 -23.44 -16.89
N VAL A 105 13.78 -24.17 -15.98
CA VAL A 105 13.34 -23.62 -14.68
C VAL A 105 14.54 -23.10 -13.89
N PHE A 106 15.66 -23.82 -13.89
CA PHE A 106 16.88 -23.36 -13.21
C PHE A 106 17.39 -22.04 -13.80
N GLU A 107 17.45 -21.92 -15.13
CA GLU A 107 17.89 -20.70 -15.80
C GLU A 107 16.97 -19.51 -15.51
N LEU A 108 15.67 -19.74 -15.34
CA LEU A 108 14.73 -18.69 -14.94
C LEU A 108 15.06 -18.19 -13.52
N ILE A 109 15.36 -19.10 -12.60
CA ILE A 109 15.78 -18.75 -11.23
C ILE A 109 17.09 -17.96 -11.25
N GLU A 110 18.08 -18.39 -12.05
CA GLU A 110 19.35 -17.68 -12.20
C GLU A 110 19.17 -16.26 -12.76
N ILE A 111 18.34 -16.09 -13.79
CA ILE A 111 18.04 -14.75 -14.35
C ILE A 111 17.47 -13.86 -13.25
N VAL A 112 16.49 -14.34 -12.50
CA VAL A 112 15.91 -13.55 -11.41
C VAL A 112 16.97 -13.21 -10.37
N ARG A 113 17.75 -14.20 -9.92
CA ARG A 113 18.80 -14.04 -8.91
C ARG A 113 19.85 -13.02 -9.32
N GLU A 114 20.31 -13.05 -10.58
CA GLU A 114 21.26 -12.09 -11.14
C GLU A 114 20.74 -10.65 -11.02
N TYR A 115 19.49 -10.41 -11.40
CA TYR A 115 18.89 -9.08 -11.31
C TYR A 115 18.68 -8.61 -9.87
N LEU A 116 18.25 -9.51 -8.97
CA LEU A 116 18.13 -9.18 -7.54
C LEU A 116 19.49 -8.82 -6.94
N THR A 117 20.54 -9.56 -7.31
CA THR A 117 21.91 -9.33 -6.84
C THR A 117 22.43 -7.98 -7.32
N ALA A 118 22.23 -7.65 -8.59
CA ALA A 118 22.60 -6.35 -9.15
C ALA A 118 21.80 -5.19 -8.55
N CYS A 119 20.56 -5.44 -8.11
CA CYS A 119 19.64 -4.44 -7.57
C CYS A 119 19.27 -4.70 -6.10
N ASN A 120 20.24 -5.06 -5.28
CA ASN A 120 20.02 -5.34 -3.86
C ASN A 120 19.87 -4.07 -2.99
N LEU A 121 19.52 -2.91 -3.56
CA LEU A 121 19.15 -1.73 -2.79
C LEU A 121 17.63 -1.55 -2.92
N PRO A 122 16.87 -1.45 -1.80
CA PRO A 122 15.43 -1.34 -1.86
C PRO A 122 15.04 -0.10 -2.67
N ARG A 123 14.34 -0.31 -3.78
CA ARG A 123 13.82 0.77 -4.60
C ARG A 123 12.45 1.15 -4.08
N GLY A 124 12.38 2.28 -3.38
CA GLY A 124 11.18 2.77 -2.72
C GLY A 124 11.47 3.99 -1.86
N GLN A 125 10.45 4.47 -1.16
CA GLN A 125 10.56 5.56 -0.18
C GLN A 125 10.40 5.01 1.22
N CYS A 126 11.13 5.58 2.18
CA CYS A 126 10.88 5.30 3.59
C CYS A 126 9.50 5.82 3.98
N ALA A 127 8.62 4.97 4.51
CA ALA A 127 7.25 5.37 4.87
C ALA A 127 7.17 6.38 6.04
N ILE A 128 8.29 6.68 6.69
CA ILE A 128 8.37 7.64 7.81
C ILE A 128 8.76 9.03 7.32
N CYS A 129 9.81 9.14 6.49
CA CYS A 129 10.33 10.44 6.04
C CYS A 129 10.04 10.75 4.56
N LEU A 130 9.52 9.78 3.80
CA LEU A 130 9.18 9.85 2.38
C LEU A 130 10.37 10.09 1.42
N HIS A 131 11.60 10.09 1.92
CA HIS A 131 12.81 10.09 1.11
C HIS A 131 13.10 8.70 0.54
N GLY A 132 13.76 8.68 -0.62
CA GLY A 132 14.26 7.47 -1.25
C GLY A 132 15.43 6.84 -0.48
N PHE A 133 15.75 5.59 -0.82
CA PHE A 133 16.99 4.95 -0.38
C PHE A 133 18.09 5.18 -1.40
N VAL A 134 19.19 5.80 -0.97
CA VAL A 134 20.35 6.07 -1.81
C VAL A 134 21.61 5.37 -1.29
N LYS A 135 22.64 5.27 -2.14
CA LYS A 135 23.93 4.72 -1.71
C LYS A 135 24.53 5.59 -0.61
N GLY A 136 24.83 5.00 0.53
CA GLY A 136 25.33 5.70 1.72
C GLY A 136 24.31 5.80 2.85
N ASP A 137 23.03 5.55 2.58
CA ASP A 137 22.02 5.45 3.64
C ASP A 137 22.23 4.20 4.50
N VAL A 138 22.03 4.36 5.81
CA VAL A 138 21.91 3.25 6.75
C VAL A 138 20.44 2.95 6.97
N PHE A 139 20.00 1.75 6.59
CA PHE A 139 18.62 1.34 6.66
C PHE A 139 18.47 -0.04 7.30
N VAL A 140 17.26 -0.34 7.75
CA VAL A 140 16.89 -1.59 8.40
C VAL A 140 15.79 -2.29 7.59
N LYS A 141 15.91 -3.61 7.46
CA LYS A 141 14.88 -4.51 6.95
C LYS A 141 14.14 -5.13 8.13
N THR A 142 12.83 -4.93 8.19
CA THR A 142 11.98 -5.62 9.17
C THR A 142 11.67 -7.07 8.74
N PRO A 143 11.31 -7.97 9.68
CA PRO A 143 10.90 -9.34 9.34
C PRO A 143 9.72 -9.40 8.37
N CYS A 144 8.87 -8.37 8.37
CA CYS A 144 7.76 -8.23 7.41
C CYS A 144 8.17 -7.66 6.05
N TYR A 145 9.47 -7.55 5.75
CA TYR A 145 10.05 -7.02 4.51
C TYR A 145 9.68 -5.57 4.19
N HIS A 146 9.47 -4.74 5.21
CA HIS A 146 9.44 -3.29 5.07
C HIS A 146 10.79 -2.67 5.45
N HIS A 147 11.22 -1.70 4.65
CA HIS A 147 12.50 -1.01 4.79
C HIS A 147 12.29 0.40 5.34
N PHE A 148 13.18 0.82 6.23
CA PHE A 148 13.18 2.16 6.80
C PHE A 148 14.61 2.64 7.01
N HIS A 149 14.88 3.93 6.89
CA HIS A 149 16.14 4.48 7.39
C HIS A 149 16.25 4.19 8.89
N SER A 150 17.39 3.69 9.35
CA SER A 150 17.56 3.25 10.74
C SER A 150 17.29 4.39 11.73
N HIS A 151 17.72 5.60 11.39
CA HIS A 151 17.40 6.83 12.14
C HIS A 151 15.89 7.12 12.22
N CYS A 152 15.18 7.00 11.11
CA CYS A 152 13.74 7.22 11.06
C CYS A 152 12.98 6.17 11.87
N PHE A 153 13.41 4.92 11.78
CA PHE A 153 12.81 3.82 12.53
C PHE A 153 13.06 3.97 14.04
N HIS A 154 14.28 4.34 14.46
CA HIS A 154 14.56 4.69 15.86
C HIS A 154 13.58 5.75 16.40
N LYS A 155 13.44 6.87 15.68
CA LYS A 155 12.51 7.95 16.07
C LYS A 155 11.07 7.46 16.20
N HIS A 156 10.63 6.58 15.29
CA HIS A 156 9.32 5.97 15.38
C HIS A 156 9.18 5.12 16.66
N LEU A 157 10.14 4.26 16.97
CA LEU A 157 10.10 3.41 18.17
C LEU A 157 10.06 4.24 19.47
N VAL A 158 10.88 5.29 19.56
CA VAL A 158 10.89 6.21 20.71
C VAL A 158 9.54 6.92 20.85
N ASN A 159 8.98 7.43 19.75
CA ASN A 159 7.70 8.14 19.80
C ASN A 159 6.53 7.19 20.12
N SER A 160 6.54 5.98 19.55
CA SER A 160 5.52 4.96 19.81
C SER A 160 5.54 4.51 21.28
N ARG A 161 6.72 4.39 21.89
CA ARG A 161 6.87 4.11 23.32
C ARG A 161 6.30 5.23 24.19
N LYS A 162 6.68 6.48 23.91
CA LYS A 162 6.18 7.66 24.64
C LYS A 162 4.67 7.76 24.57
N TYR A 163 4.09 7.61 23.38
CA TYR A 163 2.64 7.63 23.19
C TYR A 163 1.96 6.52 24.01
N TYR A 164 2.54 5.32 24.02
CA TYR A 164 2.02 4.22 24.82
C TYR A 164 2.02 4.54 26.33
N GLU A 165 3.12 5.08 26.85
CA GLU A 165 3.25 5.50 28.26
C GLU A 165 2.24 6.61 28.62
N GLU A 166 2.11 7.64 27.77
CA GLU A 166 1.15 8.73 27.96
C GLU A 166 -0.31 8.24 27.97
N GLU A 167 -0.66 7.29 27.09
CA GLU A 167 -1.99 6.68 27.09
C GLU A 167 -2.22 5.80 28.32
N MET A 168 -1.21 5.07 28.77
CA MET A 168 -1.30 4.29 30.02
C MET A 168 -1.54 5.19 31.23
N ASP A 169 -0.87 6.32 31.33
CA ASP A 169 -1.00 7.24 32.47
C ASP A 169 -2.39 7.87 32.59
N LYS A 170 -3.12 8.00 31.47
CA LYS A 170 -4.51 8.45 31.47
C LYS A 170 -5.49 7.40 32.01
N LEU A 171 -5.08 6.13 32.07
CA LEU A 171 -5.97 5.02 32.46
C LEU A 171 -6.03 4.82 33.99
N PRO A 172 -7.21 4.49 34.53
CA PRO A 172 -7.35 4.00 35.90
C PRO A 172 -6.45 2.80 36.22
N ASN A 173 -6.02 2.66 37.47
CA ASN A 173 -5.07 1.63 37.90
C ASN A 173 -5.49 0.19 37.54
N TRP A 174 -6.78 -0.12 37.58
CA TRP A 174 -7.30 -1.45 37.25
C TRP A 174 -7.17 -1.79 35.76
N GLN A 175 -7.26 -0.79 34.87
CA GLN A 175 -7.02 -0.98 33.43
C GLN A 175 -5.54 -1.08 33.12
N ARG A 176 -4.69 -0.29 33.79
CA ARG A 176 -3.23 -0.38 33.64
C ARG A 176 -2.70 -1.77 34.00
N ALA A 177 -3.22 -2.38 35.07
CA ALA A 177 -2.81 -3.71 35.51
C ALA A 177 -3.18 -4.84 34.51
N GLN A 178 -4.16 -4.60 33.64
CA GLN A 178 -4.60 -5.57 32.62
C GLN A 178 -4.04 -5.27 31.22
N ALA A 179 -3.38 -4.12 31.05
CA ALA A 179 -2.84 -3.72 29.76
C ALA A 179 -1.60 -4.57 29.40
N PRO A 180 -1.50 -5.03 28.14
CA PRO A 180 -0.32 -5.76 27.68
C PRO A 180 0.90 -4.84 27.64
N GLU A 181 2.11 -5.38 27.85
CA GLU A 181 3.34 -4.58 27.77
C GLU A 181 3.52 -3.90 26.39
N TYR A 182 4.30 -2.82 26.37
CA TYR A 182 4.65 -2.13 25.13
C TYR A 182 5.35 -3.07 24.14
N GLN A 183 4.88 -3.07 22.90
CA GLN A 183 5.46 -3.83 21.81
C GLN A 183 5.86 -2.90 20.68
N GLN A 184 7.10 -3.05 20.21
CA GLN A 184 7.56 -2.36 19.01
C GLN A 184 6.79 -2.90 17.80
N THR A 185 6.27 -2.01 16.95
CA THR A 185 5.45 -2.40 15.79
C THR A 185 5.98 -1.79 14.50
N CYS A 186 5.76 -2.47 13.38
CA CYS A 186 6.08 -1.95 12.06
C CYS A 186 5.14 -0.77 11.69
N PRO A 187 5.66 0.39 11.24
CA PRO A 187 4.86 1.53 10.81
C PRO A 187 3.85 1.21 9.68
N VAL A 188 4.13 0.20 8.86
CA VAL A 188 3.33 -0.12 7.66
C VAL A 188 2.26 -1.15 7.98
N CYS A 189 2.63 -2.32 8.50
CA CYS A 189 1.71 -3.44 8.70
C CYS A 189 1.34 -3.71 10.18
N ARG A 190 1.96 -3.01 11.13
CA ARG A 190 1.79 -3.19 12.59
C ARG A 190 2.15 -4.57 13.13
N ASN A 191 2.85 -5.39 12.35
CA ASN A 191 3.44 -6.62 12.89
C ASN A 191 4.41 -6.26 14.01
N VAL A 192 4.43 -7.09 15.05
CA VAL A 192 5.38 -6.96 16.16
C VAL A 192 6.78 -7.21 15.63
N VAL A 193 7.70 -6.33 16.00
CA VAL A 193 9.11 -6.39 15.62
C VAL A 193 9.97 -6.24 16.87
N SER A 194 11.22 -6.66 16.80
CA SER A 194 12.17 -6.54 17.91
C SER A 194 13.49 -6.02 17.37
N PHE A 195 13.87 -4.82 17.80
CA PHE A 195 15.10 -4.16 17.39
C PHE A 195 15.76 -3.44 18.56
N ASP A 196 17.10 -3.43 18.57
CA ASP A 196 17.87 -2.66 19.54
C ASP A 196 17.84 -1.17 19.17
N GLU A 197 17.17 -0.39 20.01
CA GLU A 197 17.03 1.06 19.84
C GLU A 197 18.39 1.78 19.84
N LYS A 198 19.39 1.27 20.59
CA LYS A 198 20.72 1.91 20.70
C LYS A 198 21.53 1.78 19.42
N VAL A 199 21.38 0.68 18.69
CA VAL A 199 22.04 0.49 17.40
C VAL A 199 21.42 1.41 16.36
N LEU A 200 20.09 1.51 16.36
CA LEU A 200 19.37 2.38 15.42
C LEU A 200 19.61 3.87 15.69
N GLU A 201 19.82 4.26 16.94
CA GLU A 201 20.11 5.65 17.36
C GLU A 201 21.41 6.19 16.76
N GLN A 202 22.42 5.34 16.59
CA GLN A 202 23.72 5.72 16.05
C GLN A 202 23.70 5.97 14.54
N ALA A 203 22.59 5.65 13.86
CA ALA A 203 22.49 5.81 12.42
C ALA A 203 22.37 7.29 12.02
N PRO A 204 23.07 7.72 10.95
CA PRO A 204 22.93 9.06 10.43
C PRO A 204 21.52 9.30 9.85
N PRO A 205 21.08 10.57 9.74
CA PRO A 205 19.87 10.90 9.02
C PRO A 205 19.99 10.54 7.52
N PRO A 206 18.85 10.35 6.82
CA PRO A 206 18.84 10.05 5.39
C PRO A 206 19.62 11.10 4.59
N VAL A 207 20.42 10.67 3.61
CA VAL A 207 21.26 11.55 2.79
C VAL A 207 20.40 12.60 2.08
N GLU A 208 19.28 12.19 1.46
CA GLU A 208 18.36 13.13 0.80
C GLU A 208 17.81 14.20 1.75
N SER A 209 17.64 13.87 3.03
CA SER A 209 17.18 14.85 4.02
C SER A 209 18.23 15.91 4.35
N LEU A 210 19.51 15.58 4.21
CA LEU A 210 20.61 16.53 4.42
C LEU A 210 20.76 17.48 3.23
N ASP A 211 20.53 16.96 2.02
CA ASP A 211 20.63 17.70 0.77
C ASP A 211 19.35 18.46 0.41
N ALA A 212 18.25 18.24 1.15
CA ALA A 212 16.96 18.82 0.87
C ALA A 212 16.99 20.37 0.99
N PRO A 213 16.45 21.11 0.01
CA PRO A 213 16.35 22.55 0.10
C PRO A 213 15.39 22.95 1.22
N PRO A 214 15.61 24.09 1.89
CA PRO A 214 14.70 24.57 2.93
C PRO A 214 13.32 24.81 2.33
N PHE A 215 12.27 24.48 3.11
CA PHE A 215 10.90 24.71 2.70
C PHE A 215 10.65 26.20 2.39
N ARG A 216 10.02 26.46 1.24
CA ARG A 216 9.62 27.80 0.81
C ARG A 216 8.18 27.79 0.35
N LEU A 217 7.38 28.70 0.91
CA LEU A 217 5.96 28.79 0.59
C LEU A 217 5.76 29.36 -0.81
N THR A 218 5.33 28.53 -1.75
CA THR A 218 5.15 28.93 -3.15
C THR A 218 3.90 29.82 -3.32
N PRO A 219 3.84 30.66 -4.38
CA PRO A 219 2.65 31.46 -4.67
C PRO A 219 1.37 30.61 -4.83
N GLU A 220 1.51 29.41 -5.40
CA GLU A 220 0.43 28.43 -5.55
C GLU A 220 -0.07 27.95 -4.18
N MET A 221 0.82 27.57 -3.26
CA MET A 221 0.45 27.17 -1.90
C MET A 221 -0.25 28.31 -1.16
N LYS A 222 0.19 29.56 -1.32
CA LYS A 222 -0.48 30.74 -0.74
C LYS A 222 -1.87 30.95 -1.34
N ALA A 223 -2.05 30.72 -2.63
CA ALA A 223 -3.35 30.80 -3.28
C ALA A 223 -4.29 29.70 -2.79
N LEU A 224 -3.79 28.47 -2.67
CA LEU A 224 -4.53 27.34 -2.10
C LEU A 224 -4.92 27.58 -0.65
N GLN A 225 -4.03 28.17 0.16
CA GLN A 225 -4.34 28.53 1.54
C GLN A 225 -5.52 29.52 1.61
N ARG A 226 -5.53 30.53 0.73
CA ARG A 226 -6.63 31.50 0.63
C ARG A 226 -7.95 30.86 0.19
N SER A 227 -7.93 29.97 -0.80
CA SER A 227 -9.16 29.30 -1.23
C SER A 227 -9.71 28.36 -0.16
N MET A 228 -8.83 27.66 0.56
CA MET A 228 -9.22 26.77 1.66
C MET A 228 -9.72 27.55 2.89
N SER A 229 -9.19 28.75 3.17
CA SER A 229 -9.71 29.57 4.26
C SER A 229 -11.14 30.04 4.00
N GLU A 230 -11.49 30.41 2.76
CA GLU A 230 -12.87 30.76 2.39
C GLU A 230 -13.85 29.58 2.51
N VAL A 231 -13.36 28.35 2.24
CA VAL A 231 -14.15 27.12 2.47
C VAL A 231 -14.34 26.91 3.97
N LEU A 232 -13.27 27.04 4.76
CA LEU A 232 -13.31 26.87 6.20
C LEU A 232 -14.29 27.86 6.86
N GLU A 233 -14.24 29.14 6.49
CA GLU A 233 -15.17 30.17 6.98
C GLU A 233 -16.63 29.80 6.72
N ARG A 234 -16.93 29.29 5.51
CA ARG A 234 -18.28 28.80 5.18
C ARG A 234 -18.68 27.58 6.01
N GLN A 235 -17.75 26.68 6.33
CA GLN A 235 -18.03 25.52 7.18
C GLN A 235 -18.25 25.93 8.64
N ILE A 236 -17.47 26.87 9.16
CA ILE A 236 -17.65 27.45 10.50
C ILE A 236 -19.03 28.13 10.60
N ALA A 237 -19.40 28.96 9.62
CA ALA A 237 -20.70 29.64 9.60
C ALA A 237 -21.90 28.66 9.58
N ARG A 238 -21.69 27.44 9.10
CA ARG A 238 -22.71 26.37 9.06
C ARG A 238 -22.64 25.43 10.26
N GLY A 239 -21.75 25.68 11.23
CA GLY A 239 -21.52 24.80 12.38
C GLY A 239 -20.93 23.44 12.02
N GLY A 240 -20.28 23.32 10.86
CA GLY A 240 -19.71 22.06 10.36
C GLY A 240 -18.29 21.75 10.84
N VAL A 241 -17.69 22.61 11.67
CA VAL A 241 -16.34 22.45 12.21
C VAL A 241 -16.45 22.19 13.70
N VAL A 242 -15.88 21.08 14.16
CA VAL A 242 -15.80 20.73 15.59
C VAL A 242 -14.58 21.43 16.17
N GLY A 243 -14.81 22.37 17.10
CA GLY A 243 -13.75 23.05 17.83
C GLY A 243 -13.06 22.13 18.84
N MET A 244 -11.88 22.55 19.28
CA MET A 244 -11.16 21.85 20.34
C MET A 244 -11.89 22.07 21.68
N GLY A 245 -12.60 21.05 22.16
CA GLY A 245 -13.42 21.12 23.38
C GLY A 245 -14.95 21.10 23.14
N ASP A 246 -15.39 21.09 21.88
CA ASP A 246 -16.80 20.80 21.57
C ASP A 246 -17.06 19.28 21.69
N ASP A 247 -18.19 18.88 22.29
CA ASP A 247 -18.62 17.48 22.43
C ASP A 247 -18.92 16.75 21.10
N GLY A 248 -18.56 17.38 19.98
CA GLY A 248 -18.86 16.94 18.63
C GLY A 248 -20.36 16.98 18.30
N PRO A 249 -20.73 16.78 17.03
CA PRO A 249 -22.12 16.51 16.71
C PRO A 249 -22.55 15.21 17.42
N PRO A 250 -23.81 15.11 17.87
CA PRO A 250 -24.33 13.90 18.48
C PRO A 250 -24.05 12.69 17.58
N LEU A 251 -23.62 11.58 18.20
CA LEU A 251 -23.30 10.32 17.52
C LEU A 251 -24.37 10.01 16.48
N LEU A 252 -23.94 9.75 15.24
CA LEU A 252 -24.82 9.34 14.16
C LEU A 252 -25.47 8.00 14.55
N THR A 253 -26.68 8.06 15.07
CA THR A 253 -27.53 6.89 15.25
C THR A 253 -27.96 6.43 13.87
N ILE A 254 -27.47 5.26 13.46
CA ILE A 254 -27.95 4.60 12.26
C ILE A 254 -29.39 4.18 12.56
N THR A 255 -30.36 5.04 12.26
CA THR A 255 -31.77 4.67 12.34
C THR A 255 -32.05 3.68 11.22
N THR A 256 -32.40 2.46 11.58
CA THR A 256 -32.86 1.48 10.62
C THR A 256 -34.29 1.82 10.21
N SER A 257 -34.74 1.34 9.06
CA SER A 257 -36.12 1.55 8.57
C SER A 257 -37.18 1.11 9.59
N ALA A 258 -36.85 0.19 10.50
CA ALA A 258 -37.71 -0.30 11.57
C ALA A 258 -37.95 0.72 12.70
N ASP A 259 -37.04 1.68 12.88
CA ASP A 259 -37.16 2.70 13.94
C ASP A 259 -38.13 3.83 13.55
N LYS A 260 -38.43 3.98 12.25
CA LYS A 260 -39.37 4.99 11.73
C LYS A 260 -40.83 4.65 12.00
N GLU A 261 -41.18 3.39 12.22
CA GLU A 261 -42.58 2.98 12.40
C GLU A 261 -43.12 3.23 13.82
N LYS A 262 -42.24 3.40 14.81
CA LYS A 262 -42.64 3.66 16.21
C LYS A 262 -42.90 5.13 16.55
N ALA A 263 -42.48 6.07 15.69
CA ALA A 263 -42.66 7.50 15.94
C ALA A 263 -44.02 8.07 15.47
N SER A 264 -44.82 7.28 14.77
CA SER A 264 -46.10 7.72 14.17
C SER A 264 -47.34 7.54 15.06
N THR A 265 -47.19 7.06 16.30
CA THR A 265 -48.32 6.86 17.23
C THR A 265 -48.06 7.44 18.61
N SER A 266 -47.97 8.76 18.71
CA SER A 266 -48.46 9.51 19.89
C SER A 266 -48.62 10.98 19.54
N GLY A 267 -49.87 11.39 19.33
CA GLY A 267 -50.24 12.79 19.09
C GLY A 267 -50.28 13.62 20.37
N THR A 268 -49.91 14.89 20.20
CA THR A 268 -50.50 16.12 20.80
C THR A 268 -50.69 16.23 22.31
N GLN A 269 -49.90 17.11 22.94
CA GLN A 269 -50.24 18.19 23.90
C GLN A 269 -48.92 18.94 24.18
N GLY A 270 -48.77 20.26 24.05
CA GLY A 270 -49.40 21.33 24.83
C GLY A 270 -48.34 21.96 25.77
N ALA A 271 -48.07 23.26 25.60
CA ALA A 271 -47.01 24.10 26.19
C ALA A 271 -46.77 24.04 27.72
N LYS A 272 -45.52 24.21 28.19
CA LYS A 272 -44.98 25.37 28.96
C LYS A 272 -43.54 25.16 29.47
N ALA A 273 -42.84 26.27 29.69
CA ALA A 273 -41.51 26.39 30.28
C ALA A 273 -41.49 26.07 31.80
N GLU A 274 -40.37 25.57 32.32
CA GLU A 274 -39.52 26.18 33.38
C GLU A 274 -38.47 25.21 33.94
N ALA A 275 -37.56 25.79 34.73
CA ALA A 275 -36.23 25.34 35.11
C ALA A 275 -36.15 24.25 36.20
N ASN A 276 -34.89 23.80 36.38
CA ASN A 276 -34.26 23.21 37.57
C ASN A 276 -34.36 21.70 37.84
N ARG A 277 -33.16 21.10 37.78
CA ARG A 277 -32.50 20.25 38.80
C ARG A 277 -33.26 19.01 39.31
N ALA A 278 -32.70 17.83 39.01
CA ALA A 278 -32.08 16.94 39.99
C ALA A 278 -31.87 15.54 39.38
N VAL A 279 -30.70 14.99 39.64
CA VAL A 279 -30.36 13.58 39.46
C VAL A 279 -31.23 12.73 40.40
N PRO A 280 -31.74 11.58 39.95
CA PRO A 280 -31.90 10.44 40.84
C PRO A 280 -31.00 9.30 40.37
N SER A 281 -30.06 8.96 41.24
CA SER A 281 -29.39 7.67 41.22
C SER A 281 -30.40 6.60 41.61
N THR A 282 -30.60 5.60 40.75
CA THR A 282 -31.19 4.32 41.15
C THR A 282 -30.31 3.20 40.61
N SER A 283 -29.59 2.57 41.54
CA SER A 283 -28.93 1.29 41.35
C SER A 283 -29.96 0.18 41.19
N ALA A 284 -29.78 -0.72 40.22
CA ALA A 284 -30.02 -2.17 40.37
C ALA A 284 -29.56 -2.92 39.11
N GLU A 285 -28.56 -3.80 39.32
CA GLU A 285 -28.38 -5.16 38.78
C GLU A 285 -28.41 -5.41 37.24
N ASN A 286 -27.29 -5.87 36.66
CA ASN A 286 -26.93 -7.30 36.54
C ASN A 286 -25.62 -7.45 35.70
N PRO A 287 -24.77 -8.48 35.91
CA PRO A 287 -23.48 -8.62 35.28
C PRO A 287 -23.60 -9.48 34.01
N GLU A 288 -23.34 -8.94 32.83
CA GLU A 288 -23.05 -9.80 31.67
C GLU A 288 -22.22 -9.10 30.59
N LYS A 289 -21.06 -9.72 30.32
CA LYS A 289 -20.17 -9.56 29.16
C LYS A 289 -19.50 -8.19 29.01
N ALA A 290 -18.42 -8.00 29.77
CA ALA A 290 -17.38 -7.03 29.43
C ALA A 290 -16.86 -7.31 28.01
N GLN A 291 -16.99 -6.32 27.13
CA GLN A 291 -16.37 -6.34 25.81
C GLN A 291 -14.84 -6.49 25.98
N PRO A 292 -14.17 -7.33 25.17
CA PRO A 292 -12.72 -7.46 25.23
C PRO A 292 -12.08 -6.12 24.90
N TYR A 293 -11.15 -5.70 25.76
CA TYR A 293 -10.32 -4.51 25.64
C TYR A 293 -9.69 -4.46 24.24
N SER A 294 -10.15 -3.52 23.42
CA SER A 294 -9.50 -3.20 22.16
C SER A 294 -8.37 -2.23 22.46
N GLY A 295 -7.14 -2.75 22.54
CA GLY A 295 -5.93 -1.97 22.81
C GLY A 295 -5.69 -0.82 21.82
N PRO A 296 -4.68 0.02 22.05
CA PRO A 296 -4.50 1.33 21.40
C PRO A 296 -4.22 1.29 19.88
N TYR A 297 -4.12 0.10 19.27
CA TYR A 297 -3.80 -0.08 17.86
C TYR A 297 -5.03 -0.01 16.92
N ARG A 298 -6.00 0.86 17.17
CA ARG A 298 -7.07 1.15 16.21
C ARG A 298 -6.96 2.55 15.62
N ILE A 299 -6.10 2.68 14.61
CA ILE A 299 -6.38 3.62 13.52
C ILE A 299 -7.41 2.95 12.60
N CYS A 300 -8.54 3.62 12.39
CA CYS A 300 -9.65 3.20 11.55
C CYS A 300 -9.18 2.88 10.12
N VAL A 301 -9.15 1.60 9.75
CA VAL A 301 -8.96 1.17 8.36
C VAL A 301 -10.34 1.06 7.72
N LYS A 302 -10.73 2.06 6.90
CA LYS A 302 -11.79 1.83 5.91
C LYS A 302 -11.25 0.79 4.93
N ARG A 303 -11.67 -0.46 5.13
CA ARG A 303 -11.52 -1.53 4.14
C ARG A 303 -12.26 -1.09 2.88
N LEU A 304 -11.54 -0.72 1.82
CA LEU A 304 -12.11 -0.70 0.47
C LEU A 304 -12.39 -2.16 0.11
N GLN A 305 -13.61 -2.62 0.38
CA GLN A 305 -14.14 -3.80 -0.29
C GLN A 305 -14.47 -3.36 -1.72
N SER A 306 -13.66 -3.81 -2.69
CA SER A 306 -14.07 -3.82 -4.08
C SER A 306 -15.20 -4.85 -4.21
N SER A 307 -16.44 -4.38 -4.09
CA SER A 307 -17.59 -5.17 -4.49
C SER A 307 -17.53 -5.33 -6.00
N ARG A 308 -17.15 -6.54 -6.45
CA ARG A 308 -17.41 -7.00 -7.81
C ARG A 308 -18.90 -7.31 -7.89
N GLU A 309 -19.69 -6.33 -8.31
CA GLU A 309 -21.00 -6.61 -8.88
C GLU A 309 -20.95 -6.45 -10.40
N ALA A 310 -21.12 -7.59 -11.06
CA ALA A 310 -21.34 -7.70 -12.49
C ALA A 310 -22.60 -6.91 -12.86
N ARG A 311 -22.48 -5.92 -13.76
CA ARG A 311 -23.64 -5.30 -14.41
C ARG A 311 -23.64 -5.64 -15.88
N THR A 312 -24.59 -6.51 -16.21
CA THR A 312 -24.99 -6.92 -17.55
C THR A 312 -25.49 -5.74 -18.37
N ARG A 313 -25.21 -5.83 -19.67
CA ARG A 313 -25.70 -5.00 -20.78
C ARG A 313 -27.17 -4.59 -20.63
N THR A 314 -27.47 -3.31 -20.87
CA THR A 314 -28.64 -2.92 -21.65
C THR A 314 -28.37 -1.64 -22.45
N SER A 315 -28.84 -1.69 -23.69
CA SER A 315 -28.72 -0.72 -24.79
C SER A 315 -29.58 0.52 -24.58
N TRP A 316 -29.05 1.72 -24.76
CA TRP A 316 -29.86 2.89 -25.08
C TRP A 316 -29.28 3.66 -26.27
N ALA A 317 -30.18 3.89 -27.23
CA ALA A 317 -29.94 4.40 -28.56
C ALA A 317 -29.74 5.92 -28.60
N ARG A 318 -28.97 6.34 -29.62
CA ARG A 318 -29.06 7.58 -30.43
C ARG A 318 -29.82 8.76 -29.81
N ARG A 319 -29.12 9.90 -29.73
CA ARG A 319 -29.54 11.15 -30.40
C ARG A 319 -28.31 12.00 -30.72
N SER A 320 -28.13 12.26 -32.01
CA SER A 320 -27.12 13.14 -32.58
C SER A 320 -27.53 14.60 -32.38
N ALA A 321 -26.60 15.42 -31.90
CA ALA A 321 -26.67 16.88 -32.05
C ALA A 321 -25.32 17.34 -32.63
N VAL A 322 -25.40 17.84 -33.85
CA VAL A 322 -24.29 18.40 -34.63
C VAL A 322 -24.10 19.84 -34.22
N THR A 323 -22.91 20.20 -33.73
CA THR A 323 -22.43 21.59 -33.72
C THR A 323 -20.95 21.59 -34.07
N ARG A 324 -20.64 22.21 -35.22
CA ARG A 324 -19.32 22.29 -35.84
C ARG A 324 -18.42 23.27 -35.09
N LEU A 325 -17.18 22.84 -34.83
CA LEU A 325 -16.04 23.71 -34.51
C LEU A 325 -15.50 24.34 -35.82
N PRO A 326 -14.90 25.54 -35.77
CA PRO A 326 -13.94 25.97 -36.78
C PRO A 326 -12.49 25.72 -36.31
N SER A 327 -11.71 25.02 -37.15
CA SER A 327 -10.27 24.79 -37.00
C SER A 327 -9.43 26.05 -37.28
N PRO A 328 -8.30 26.25 -36.60
CA PRO A 328 -7.23 27.14 -37.03
C PRO A 328 -6.15 26.32 -37.77
N ASP A 329 -5.82 26.70 -39.01
CA ASP A 329 -4.47 26.63 -39.59
C ASP A 329 -4.51 26.89 -41.11
N ALA A 330 -3.96 28.03 -41.54
CA ALA A 330 -3.52 28.26 -42.92
C ALA A 330 -2.35 29.26 -42.95
N PRO A 331 -1.37 29.09 -43.87
CA PRO A 331 -0.03 29.67 -43.73
C PRO A 331 0.11 31.08 -44.34
N ARG A 332 0.97 31.89 -43.69
CA ARG A 332 1.43 33.22 -44.13
C ARG A 332 2.18 33.16 -45.48
N ARG A 333 1.70 33.91 -46.48
CA ARG A 333 2.45 34.24 -47.71
C ARG A 333 3.27 35.51 -47.53
N LEU A 334 4.51 35.45 -48.00
CA LEU A 334 5.52 36.50 -48.02
C LEU A 334 5.16 37.62 -49.02
N ALA A 335 5.40 38.87 -48.62
CA ALA A 335 5.20 40.07 -49.42
C ALA A 335 6.33 40.28 -50.45
N ARG A 336 5.96 40.73 -51.66
CA ARG A 336 6.84 41.10 -52.77
C ARG A 336 6.84 42.63 -52.92
N PRO A 337 7.98 43.30 -53.22
CA PRO A 337 8.07 44.77 -53.23
C PRO A 337 7.54 45.38 -54.55
N PRO A 338 7.20 46.69 -54.57
CA PRO A 338 6.63 47.36 -55.73
C PRO A 338 7.69 47.81 -56.74
N ALA A 339 7.33 47.73 -58.02
CA ALA A 339 8.12 48.14 -59.17
C ALA A 339 7.82 49.60 -59.59
N LEU A 340 8.86 50.24 -60.11
CA LEU A 340 8.95 51.61 -60.64
C LEU A 340 8.09 51.82 -61.91
N HIS A 341 7.55 53.02 -62.08
CA HIS A 341 7.07 53.57 -63.36
C HIS A 341 8.05 54.64 -63.88
N PRO A 342 8.23 54.79 -65.22
CA PRO A 342 9.08 55.80 -65.84
C PRO A 342 8.20 56.92 -66.51
N PRO A 343 8.71 57.84 -67.35
CA PRO A 343 8.72 59.28 -67.04
C PRO A 343 7.81 60.14 -67.95
N ALA A 344 7.56 61.38 -67.51
CA ALA A 344 7.39 62.56 -68.35
C ALA A 344 7.79 63.80 -67.55
#